data_AF-A0A5A7MYL3-F1
#
_entry.id   AF-A0A5A7MYL3-F1
#
_cell.length_a   1.000
_cell.length_b   1.000
_cell.length_c   1.000
_cell.angle_alpha   90.00
_cell.angle_beta   90.00
_cell.angle_gamma   90.00
#
_symmetry.space_group_name_H-M   'P 1'
#
loop_
_entity.id
_entity.type
_entity.pdbx_description
1 polymer ?
#
loop_
_entity_poly.entity_id
_entity_poly.type
_entity_poly.pdbx_seq_one_letter_code
_entity_poly.pdbx_strand_id
1 'polypeptide(L)'
;MSGTIRFIPNEADPSAVDFNVEGEISTTDKGGTNYRTNGMLNLPIIKDKLAVRAVGWISDEAGYIDNVRLGLKDINSNNVEGGRVSVRWLPTDRLQLSASA
;
A
#
# COMPACT_ATOMS: atom_id res chain seq x y z
N MET A 1 -23.38 18.96 6.72
CA MET A 1 -23.43 17.81 5.78
C MET A 1 -22.00 17.34 5.56
N SER A 2 -21.70 16.07 5.80
CA SER A 2 -20.38 15.48 5.52
C SER A 2 -20.52 14.59 4.28
N GLY A 3 -19.58 14.70 3.32
CA GLY A 3 -19.62 14.03 2.03
C GLY A 3 -19.02 12.61 2.04
N THR A 4 -18.61 12.10 0.89
CA THR A 4 -18.02 10.75 0.72
C THR A 4 -16.61 10.83 0.14
N ILE A 5 -15.70 10.01 0.68
CA ILE A 5 -14.35 9.81 0.15
C ILE A 5 -14.32 8.45 -0.59
N ARG A 6 -13.72 8.41 -1.78
CA ARG A 6 -13.56 7.20 -2.58
C ARG A 6 -12.09 7.00 -2.96
N PHE A 7 -11.55 5.84 -2.61
CA PHE A 7 -10.23 5.38 -3.03
C PHE A 7 -10.37 4.42 -4.21
N ILE A 8 -9.60 4.62 -5.27
CA ILE A 8 -9.60 3.78 -6.47
C ILE A 8 -8.15 3.35 -6.75
N PRO A 9 -7.77 2.10 -6.41
CA PRO A 9 -6.44 1.59 -6.72
C PRO A 9 -6.24 1.42 -8.23
N ASN A 10 -4.98 1.48 -8.67
CA ASN A 10 -4.62 1.11 -10.03
C ASN A 10 -4.93 -0.38 -10.29
N GLU A 11 -5.49 -0.67 -11.45
CA GLU A 11 -5.75 -2.05 -11.89
C GLU A 11 -4.46 -2.73 -12.37
N ALA A 12 -4.49 -4.06 -12.48
CA ALA A 12 -3.41 -4.80 -13.13
C ALA A 12 -3.42 -4.49 -14.64
N ASP A 13 -2.25 -4.20 -15.21
CA ASP A 13 -2.08 -3.77 -16.61
C ASP A 13 -1.47 -4.91 -17.46
N PRO A 14 -2.20 -5.46 -18.44
CA PRO A 14 -1.69 -6.48 -19.36
C PRO A 14 -0.72 -5.98 -20.44
N SER A 15 -0.55 -4.67 -20.61
CA SER A 15 0.26 -4.12 -21.70
C SER A 15 1.76 -4.15 -21.42
N ALA A 16 2.17 -3.97 -20.16
CA ALA A 16 3.57 -3.84 -19.78
C ALA A 16 3.89 -4.35 -18.37
N VAL A 17 5.13 -4.80 -18.19
CA VAL A 17 5.70 -5.02 -16.86
C VAL A 17 5.99 -3.65 -16.23
N ASP A 18 5.56 -3.47 -14.98
CA ASP A 18 5.78 -2.25 -14.22
C ASP A 18 6.16 -2.62 -12.78
N PHE A 19 7.08 -1.86 -12.18
CA PHE A 19 7.60 -2.10 -10.84
C PHE A 19 7.99 -0.78 -10.19
N ASN A 20 7.65 -0.63 -8.92
CA ASN A 20 8.00 0.54 -8.13
C ASN A 20 8.34 0.13 -6.69
N VAL A 21 9.39 0.74 -6.14
CA VAL A 21 9.73 0.65 -4.73
C VAL A 21 10.03 2.04 -4.21
N GLU A 22 9.51 2.34 -3.03
CA GLU A 22 9.71 3.59 -2.32
C GLU A 22 10.14 3.27 -0.89
N GLY A 23 11.11 4.03 -0.37
CA GLY A 23 11.57 3.93 1.00
C GLY A 23 11.69 5.32 1.62
N GLU A 24 11.26 5.44 2.87
CA GLU A 24 11.33 6.69 3.64
C GLU A 24 11.94 6.38 5.01
N ILE A 25 12.82 7.27 5.47
CA ILE A 25 13.34 7.27 6.84
C ILE A 25 13.15 8.68 7.39
N SER A 26 12.55 8.78 8.57
CA SER A 26 12.33 10.07 9.24
C SER A 26 12.50 9.94 10.75
N THR A 27 12.35 11.05 11.48
CA THR A 27 12.46 11.06 12.94
C THR A 27 11.37 11.93 13.52
N THR A 28 10.75 11.46 14.59
CA THR A 28 9.76 12.21 15.38
C THR A 28 10.48 12.95 16.50
N ASP A 29 10.27 14.27 16.62
CA ASP A 29 10.86 15.05 17.71
C ASP A 29 10.41 14.50 19.07
N LYS A 30 11.39 14.24 19.96
CA LYS A 30 11.21 13.58 21.26
C LYS A 30 10.58 12.18 21.24
N GLY A 31 10.39 11.60 20.06
CA GLY A 31 9.95 10.22 19.89
C GLY A 31 11.12 9.34 19.45
N GLY A 32 10.96 8.71 18.29
CA GLY A 32 11.95 7.79 17.72
C GLY A 32 12.16 7.97 16.21
N THR A 33 12.89 7.01 15.64
CA THR A 33 13.08 6.90 14.20
C THR A 33 11.87 6.21 13.57
N ASN A 34 11.46 6.70 12.41
CA ASN A 34 10.38 6.13 11.62
C ASN A 34 10.95 5.52 10.34
N TYR A 35 10.30 4.51 9.82
CA TYR A 35 10.59 3.99 8.49
C TYR A 35 9.32 3.61 7.75
N ARG A 36 9.32 3.78 6.43
CA ARG A 36 8.26 3.31 5.53
C ARG A 36 8.90 2.65 4.32
N THR A 37 8.28 1.58 3.85
CA THR A 37 8.67 0.93 2.60
C THR A 37 7.41 0.50 1.86
N ASN A 38 7.29 0.93 0.61
CA ASN A 38 6.22 0.55 -0.29
C ASN A 38 6.81 -0.19 -1.48
N GLY A 39 6.12 -1.21 -1.97
CA GLY A 39 6.51 -1.97 -3.15
C GLY A 39 5.31 -2.32 -4.01
N MET A 40 5.49 -2.27 -5.32
CA MET A 40 4.49 -2.64 -6.30
C MET A 40 5.14 -3.39 -7.45
N LEU A 41 4.50 -4.48 -7.88
CA LEU A 41 4.87 -5.25 -9.05
C LEU A 41 3.63 -5.53 -9.90
N ASN A 42 3.72 -5.25 -11.20
CA ASN A 42 2.72 -5.55 -12.21
C ASN A 42 3.33 -6.45 -13.28
N LEU A 43 2.68 -7.60 -13.52
CA LEU A 43 3.14 -8.61 -14.46
C LEU A 43 2.03 -9.00 -15.43
N PRO A 44 2.18 -8.72 -16.73
CA PRO A 44 1.41 -9.36 -17.79
C PRO A 44 1.75 -10.85 -17.87
N ILE A 45 0.78 -11.70 -17.55
CA ILE A 45 0.88 -13.14 -17.72
C ILE A 45 0.63 -13.52 -19.18
N ILE A 46 -0.36 -12.88 -19.80
CA ILE A 46 -0.63 -12.96 -21.23
C ILE A 46 -0.68 -11.54 -21.76
N LYS A 47 0.25 -11.21 -22.66
CA LYS A 47 0.36 -9.88 -23.25
C LYS A 47 -1.00 -9.39 -23.77
N ASP A 48 -1.37 -8.18 -23.36
CA ASP A 48 -2.61 -7.48 -23.71
C ASP A 48 -3.90 -8.17 -23.26
N LYS A 49 -3.82 -9.27 -22.47
CA LYS A 49 -5.01 -10.03 -22.03
C LYS A 49 -5.08 -10.30 -20.54
N LEU A 50 -4.02 -10.72 -19.88
CA LEU A 50 -4.06 -11.15 -18.48
C LEU A 50 -2.90 -10.54 -17.72
N ALA A 51 -3.18 -9.90 -16.59
CA ALA A 51 -2.16 -9.38 -15.68
C ALA A 51 -2.49 -9.65 -14.23
N VAL A 52 -1.43 -9.72 -13.44
CA VAL A 52 -1.49 -9.74 -11.98
C VAL A 52 -0.69 -8.54 -11.47
N ARG A 53 -1.22 -7.85 -10.46
CA ARG A 53 -0.55 -6.77 -9.75
C ARG A 53 -0.54 -7.07 -8.26
N ALA A 54 0.62 -6.94 -7.64
CA ALA A 54 0.80 -7.07 -6.21
C ALA A 54 1.37 -5.75 -5.66
N VAL A 55 0.84 -5.31 -4.53
CA VAL A 55 1.30 -4.14 -3.78
C VAL A 55 1.47 -4.55 -2.33
N GLY A 56 2.54 -4.08 -1.69
CA GLY A 56 2.78 -4.26 -0.26
C GLY A 56 3.35 -3.01 0.35
N TRP A 57 3.06 -2.77 1.63
CA TRP A 57 3.63 -1.67 2.39
C TRP A 57 3.85 -2.07 3.83
N ILE A 58 4.89 -1.52 4.41
CA ILE A 58 5.17 -1.54 5.84
C ILE A 58 5.54 -0.12 6.29
N SER A 59 5.09 0.30 7.46
CA SER A 59 5.52 1.54 8.08
C SER A 59 5.49 1.44 9.59
N ASP A 60 6.58 1.87 10.22
CA ASP A 60 6.68 2.06 11.65
C ASP A 60 6.87 3.55 11.93
N GLU A 61 5.97 4.09 12.75
CA GLU A 61 5.95 5.48 13.18
C GLU A 61 6.04 5.53 14.69
N ALA A 62 7.12 6.13 15.19
CA ALA A 62 7.38 6.28 16.60
C ALA A 62 6.38 7.24 17.25
N GLY A 63 5.93 6.86 18.44
CA GLY A 63 5.12 7.72 19.30
C GLY A 63 5.92 8.91 19.82
N TYR A 64 5.20 9.87 20.37
CA TYR A 64 5.76 11.06 21.03
C TYR A 64 4.93 11.50 22.24
N ILE A 65 3.84 10.79 22.54
CA ILE A 65 2.94 11.11 23.63
C ILE A 65 3.34 10.31 24.86
N ASP A 66 3.72 11.02 25.92
CA ASP A 66 4.02 10.45 27.23
C ASP A 66 2.81 10.48 28.15
N ASN A 67 2.53 9.37 28.82
CA ASN A 67 1.55 9.29 29.90
C ASN A 67 2.23 9.42 31.26
N VAL A 68 2.39 10.66 31.71
CA VAL A 68 3.04 11.00 32.98
C VAL A 68 2.39 10.37 34.21
N ARG A 69 1.07 10.08 34.17
CA ARG A 69 0.34 9.48 35.29
C ARG A 69 0.66 7.99 35.45
N LEU A 70 0.88 7.29 34.35
CA LEU A 70 1.21 5.86 34.34
C LEU A 70 2.72 5.60 34.19
N GLY A 71 3.53 6.65 33.98
CA GLY A 71 4.97 6.53 33.72
C GLY A 71 5.30 5.86 32.38
N LEU A 72 4.35 5.81 31.44
CA LEU A 72 4.53 5.20 30.12
C LEU A 72 4.95 6.25 29.11
N LYS A 73 5.78 5.86 28.14
CA LYS A 73 6.28 6.72 27.07
C LYS A 73 5.79 6.27 25.70
N ASP A 74 5.73 7.20 24.75
CA ASP A 74 5.47 6.97 23.33
C ASP A 74 4.22 6.10 23.06
N ILE A 75 3.15 6.34 23.81
CA ILE A 75 1.97 5.44 23.84
C ILE A 75 1.14 5.45 22.53
N ASN A 76 1.53 6.27 21.56
CA ASN A 76 0.85 6.44 20.28
C ASN A 76 1.70 5.97 19.09
N SER A 77 2.68 5.09 19.32
CA SER A 77 3.38 4.42 18.22
C SER A 77 2.40 3.72 17.29
N ASN A 78 2.68 3.73 16.00
CA ASN A 78 1.82 3.15 14.98
C ASN A 78 2.64 2.24 14.07
N ASN A 79 2.18 1.00 13.90
CA ASN A 79 2.76 0.06 12.95
C ASN A 79 1.66 -0.33 11.96
N VAL A 80 1.91 -0.12 10.69
CA VAL A 80 0.99 -0.43 9.60
C VAL A 80 1.69 -1.34 8.62
N GLU A 81 1.12 -2.51 8.42
CA GLU A 81 1.49 -3.42 7.35
C GLU A 81 0.25 -3.76 6.53
N GLY A 82 0.45 -3.98 5.25
CA GLY A 82 -0.65 -4.37 4.39
C GLY A 82 -0.18 -4.75 3.01
N GLY A 83 -1.12 -5.32 2.26
CA GLY A 83 -0.89 -5.67 0.88
C GLY A 83 -2.19 -5.77 0.13
N ARG A 84 -2.06 -5.84 -1.19
CA ARG A 84 -3.16 -6.01 -2.12
C ARG A 84 -2.66 -6.82 -3.30
N VAL A 85 -3.46 -7.79 -3.74
CA VAL A 85 -3.25 -8.50 -4.99
C VAL A 85 -4.47 -8.28 -5.88
N SER A 86 -4.25 -7.98 -7.15
CA SER A 86 -5.32 -7.87 -8.14
C SER A 86 -4.99 -8.63 -9.41
N VAL A 87 -6.03 -9.13 -10.06
CA VAL A 87 -5.97 -9.81 -11.34
C VAL A 87 -6.93 -9.13 -12.28
N ARG A 88 -6.49 -8.89 -13.52
CA ARG A 88 -7.33 -8.39 -14.59
C ARG A 88 -7.20 -9.26 -15.82
N TRP A 89 -8.32 -9.69 -16.37
CA TRP A 89 -8.41 -10.51 -17.57
C TRP A 89 -9.35 -9.88 -18.60
N LEU A 90 -8.87 -9.79 -19.84
CA LEU A 90 -9.55 -9.34 -21.05
C LEU A 90 -9.62 -10.52 -22.03
N PRO A 91 -10.59 -11.45 -21.90
CA PRO A 91 -10.72 -12.58 -22.83
C PRO A 91 -11.00 -12.12 -24.27
N THR A 92 -11.72 -11.00 -24.41
CA THR A 92 -12.06 -10.32 -25.66
C THR A 92 -11.98 -8.81 -25.45
N ASP A 93 -12.03 -8.02 -26.53
CA ASP A 93 -11.98 -6.55 -26.46
C ASP A 93 -13.20 -5.90 -25.79
N ARG A 94 -14.24 -6.70 -25.46
CA ARG A 94 -15.51 -6.22 -24.89
C ARG A 94 -15.80 -6.75 -23.49
N LEU A 95 -15.00 -7.71 -23.00
CA LEU A 95 -15.22 -8.34 -21.71
C LEU A 95 -14.00 -8.11 -20.81
N GLN A 96 -14.25 -7.59 -19.61
CA GLN A 96 -13.24 -7.42 -18.56
C GLN A 96 -13.69 -8.13 -17.29
N LEU A 97 -12.81 -8.94 -16.73
CA LEU A 97 -12.96 -9.57 -15.43
C LEU A 97 -11.85 -9.07 -14.52
N SER A 98 -12.21 -8.63 -13.31
CA SER A 98 -11.27 -8.15 -12.31
C SER A 98 -11.58 -8.75 -10.95
N ALA A 99 -10.55 -9.19 -10.25
CA ALA A 99 -10.64 -9.64 -8.86
C ALA A 99 -9.53 -8.98 -8.05
N SER A 100 -9.78 -8.73 -6.76
CA SER A 100 -8.75 -8.23 -5.85
C SER A 100 -8.96 -8.76 -4.43
N ALA A 101 -7.85 -8.98 -3.73
CA ALA A 101 -7.78 -9.31 -2.32
C ALA A 101 -6.83 -8.35 -1.61
#